data_AF-A0A2D7WBN6-F1
#
_entry.id   AF-A0A2D7WBN6-F1
#
_cell.length_a   1.000
_cell.length_b   1.000
_cell.length_c   1.000
_cell.angle_alpha   90.00
_cell.angle_beta   90.00
_cell.angle_gamma   90.00
#
_symmetry.space_group_name_H-M   'P 1'
#
loop_
_entity.id
_entity.type
_entity.pdbx_description
1 polymer ?
#
loop_
_entity_poly.entity_id
_entity_poly.type
_entity_poly.pdbx_seq_one_letter_code
_entity_poly.pdbx_strand_id
1 'polypeptide(L)'
;WRDAVQAGNAEPGLKGYLTMGVPAFRDDFINTGDNDLWIGRWWDALIYIAFPILFFVLMASYFGDMIANTENVWDPSNPKGLGIILSFWSIVAVTFLLLNKKLVSRPLFRNVPEGAEVDVSMLPAGDDELVVEVGEYPPGWEHLNTNKAAELVAELIEEDSDNSMNAPASIEIT
;
A
#
# COMPACT_ATOMS: atom_id res chain seq x y z
N TRP A 1 7.33 -2.19 15.37
CA TRP A 1 6.76 -1.48 16.55
C TRP A 1 5.36 -1.95 16.93
N ARG A 2 4.33 -1.89 16.05
CA ARG A 2 2.97 -2.34 16.42
C ARG A 2 2.92 -3.79 16.90
N ASP A 3 3.71 -4.66 16.27
CA ASP A 3 3.82 -6.07 16.67
C ASP A 3 4.50 -6.22 18.05
N ALA A 4 5.48 -5.37 18.35
CA ALA A 4 6.10 -5.32 19.68
C ALA A 4 5.16 -4.78 20.77
N VAL A 5 4.23 -3.89 20.41
CA VAL A 5 3.15 -3.43 21.31
C VAL A 5 2.13 -4.55 21.53
N GLN A 6 1.74 -5.28 20.48
CA GLN A 6 0.84 -6.43 20.61
C GLN A 6 1.44 -7.58 21.42
N ALA A 7 2.76 -7.79 21.31
CA ALA A 7 3.50 -8.76 22.12
C ALA A 7 3.74 -8.30 23.58
N GLY A 8 3.31 -7.09 23.97
CA GLY A 8 3.50 -6.55 25.31
C GLY A 8 4.92 -6.06 25.62
N ASN A 9 5.80 -6.00 24.61
CA ASN A 9 7.22 -5.66 24.74
C ASN A 9 7.50 -4.16 24.54
N ALA A 10 6.50 -3.37 24.13
CA ALA A 10 6.63 -1.93 23.91
C ALA A 10 5.38 -1.18 24.38
N GLU A 11 5.56 0.05 24.87
CA GLU A 11 4.45 0.92 25.21
C GLU A 11 3.66 1.34 23.95
N PRO A 12 2.32 1.45 24.02
CA PRO A 12 1.53 2.02 22.93
C PRO A 12 1.71 3.54 22.82
N GLY A 13 1.36 4.09 21.65
CA GLY A 13 1.34 5.54 21.40
C GLY A 13 2.69 6.17 21.02
N LEU A 14 2.72 7.51 21.04
CA LEU A 14 3.86 8.30 20.54
C LEU A 14 5.17 7.97 21.28
N LYS A 15 5.10 7.77 22.60
CA LYS A 15 6.27 7.42 23.42
C LYS A 15 6.90 6.10 22.97
N GLY A 16 6.08 5.08 22.72
CA GLY A 16 6.56 3.80 22.17
C GLY A 16 7.13 3.91 20.77
N TYR A 17 6.50 4.71 19.91
CA TYR A 17 7.02 4.95 18.55
C TYR A 17 8.38 5.67 18.59
N LEU A 18 8.56 6.63 19.49
CA LEU A 18 9.83 7.35 19.65
C LEU A 18 10.93 6.53 20.32
N THR A 19 10.60 5.48 21.08
CA THR A 19 11.61 4.63 21.73
C THR A 19 11.97 3.40 20.91
N MET A 20 11.04 2.88 20.11
CA MET A 20 11.19 1.59 19.40
C MET A 20 10.96 1.70 17.89
N GLY A 21 10.47 2.82 17.37
CA GLY A 21 10.17 2.98 15.94
C GLY A 21 11.40 3.24 15.08
N VAL A 22 12.08 4.37 15.27
CA VAL A 22 13.27 4.74 14.50
C VAL A 22 14.44 3.77 14.76
N PRO A 23 14.70 3.32 16.00
CA PRO A 23 15.73 2.31 16.22
C PRO A 23 15.46 0.98 15.49
N ALA A 24 14.21 0.49 15.51
CA ALA A 24 13.85 -0.72 14.76
C ALA A 24 14.00 -0.52 13.25
N PHE A 25 13.64 0.65 12.72
CA PHE A 25 13.84 0.93 11.30
C PHE A 25 15.33 0.90 10.91
N ARG A 26 16.20 1.50 11.74
CA ARG A 26 17.65 1.45 11.51
C ARG A 26 18.14 0.00 11.49
N ASP A 27 17.73 -0.79 12.46
CA ASP A 27 18.24 -2.14 12.64
C ASP A 27 17.69 -3.11 11.58
N ASP A 28 16.42 -2.97 11.19
CA ASP A 28 15.75 -3.87 10.24
C ASP A 28 16.04 -3.53 8.76
N PHE A 29 16.20 -2.24 8.43
CA PHE A 29 16.32 -1.80 7.02
C PHE A 29 17.70 -1.26 6.65
N ILE A 30 18.46 -0.73 7.61
CA ILE A 30 19.77 -0.13 7.31
C ILE A 30 20.91 -1.05 7.74
N ASN A 31 20.84 -1.64 8.93
CA ASN A 31 21.85 -2.55 9.45
C ASN A 31 21.52 -4.02 9.10
N THR A 32 21.21 -4.28 7.83
CA THR A 32 21.04 -5.64 7.31
C THR A 32 22.37 -6.40 7.25
N GLY A 33 22.30 -7.73 7.28
CA GLY A 33 23.48 -8.59 7.39
C GLY A 33 24.50 -8.48 6.25
N ASP A 34 24.09 -7.95 5.09
CA ASP A 34 24.95 -7.77 3.90
C ASP A 34 25.50 -6.34 3.76
N ASN A 35 25.23 -5.42 4.70
CA ASN A 35 25.72 -4.04 4.63
C ASN A 35 27.06 -3.88 5.39
N ASP A 36 28.09 -3.40 4.68
CA ASP A 36 29.44 -3.14 5.23
C ASP A 36 29.47 -2.01 6.27
N LEU A 37 28.49 -1.10 6.25
CA LEU A 37 28.45 0.07 7.11
C LEU A 37 27.40 -0.10 8.22
N TRP A 38 27.86 -0.26 9.46
CA TRP A 38 26.97 -0.32 10.63
C TRP A 38 26.65 1.06 11.19
N ILE A 39 25.38 1.43 11.15
CA ILE A 39 24.90 2.71 11.65
C ILE A 39 24.50 2.59 13.12
N GLY A 40 25.03 3.48 13.96
CA GLY A 40 24.74 3.53 15.39
C GLY A 40 23.59 4.46 15.76
N ARG A 41 23.33 4.57 17.07
CA ARG A 41 22.24 5.39 17.67
C ARG A 41 22.30 6.89 17.36
N TRP A 42 23.42 7.40 16.84
CA TRP A 42 23.54 8.79 16.39
C TRP A 42 22.60 9.09 15.21
N TRP A 43 22.25 8.07 14.41
CA TRP A 43 21.29 8.21 13.33
C TRP A 43 19.89 8.50 13.85
N ASP A 44 19.47 7.84 14.93
CA ASP A 44 18.17 8.10 15.57
C ASP A 44 18.07 9.58 15.97
N ALA A 45 19.15 10.15 16.53
CA ALA A 45 19.20 11.57 16.88
C ALA A 45 19.13 12.49 15.65
N LEU A 46 19.75 12.12 14.52
CA LEU A 46 19.61 12.89 13.28
C LEU A 46 18.18 12.89 12.76
N ILE A 47 17.52 11.73 12.77
CA ILE A 47 16.12 11.62 12.31
C ILE A 47 15.19 12.38 13.25
N TYR A 48 15.43 12.35 14.56
CA TYR A 48 14.57 13.05 15.52
C TYR A 48 14.80 14.56 15.61
N ILE A 49 15.99 15.05 15.25
CA ILE A 49 16.35 16.46 15.47
C ILE A 49 16.69 17.15 14.16
N ALA A 50 17.70 16.65 13.44
CA ALA A 50 18.20 17.32 12.24
C ALA A 50 17.16 17.34 11.12
N PHE A 51 16.45 16.23 10.90
CA PHE A 51 15.42 16.16 9.86
C PHE A 51 14.24 17.11 10.12
N PRO A 52 13.62 17.15 11.32
CA PRO A 52 12.58 18.14 11.61
C PRO A 52 13.07 19.58 11.46
N ILE A 53 14.25 19.91 11.97
CA ILE A 53 14.81 21.26 11.84
C ILE A 53 14.98 21.62 10.37
N LEU A 54 15.61 20.74 9.58
CA LEU A 54 15.80 20.95 8.14
C LEU A 54 14.47 21.12 7.42
N PHE A 55 13.48 20.27 7.72
CA PHE A 55 12.14 20.37 7.17
C PHE A 55 11.52 21.74 7.48
N PHE A 56 11.54 22.18 8.73
CA PHE A 56 10.96 23.48 9.10
C PHE A 56 11.71 24.66 8.48
N VAL A 57 13.04 24.64 8.48
CA VAL A 57 13.83 25.70 7.84
C VAL A 57 13.53 25.75 6.35
N LEU A 58 13.50 24.61 5.66
CA LEU A 58 13.24 24.56 4.22
C LEU A 58 11.80 24.99 3.91
N MET A 59 10.82 24.45 4.63
CA MET A 59 9.41 24.79 4.43
C MET A 59 9.14 26.26 4.75
N ALA A 60 9.62 26.77 5.89
CA ALA A 60 9.41 28.16 6.28
C ALA A 60 10.13 29.13 5.34
N SER A 61 11.36 28.81 4.89
CA SER A 61 12.07 29.67 3.94
C SER A 61 11.42 29.66 2.57
N TYR A 62 11.08 28.50 2.02
CA TYR A 62 10.46 28.39 0.71
C TYR A 62 9.07 29.05 0.66
N PHE A 63 8.17 28.70 1.59
CA PHE A 63 6.83 29.30 1.61
C PHE A 63 6.84 30.74 2.10
N GLY A 64 7.75 31.09 3.02
CA GLY A 64 7.93 32.47 3.48
C GLY A 64 8.39 33.40 2.35
N ASP A 65 9.40 32.97 1.57
CA ASP A 65 9.87 33.69 0.39
C ASP A 65 8.75 33.85 -0.65
N MET A 66 8.02 32.78 -0.94
CA MET A 66 6.90 32.80 -1.88
C MET A 66 5.81 33.79 -1.46
N ILE A 67 5.43 33.80 -0.17
CA ILE A 67 4.41 34.72 0.35
C ILE A 67 4.88 36.17 0.30
N ALA A 68 6.15 36.43 0.57
CA ALA A 68 6.70 37.78 0.61
C ALA A 68 6.98 38.37 -0.78
N ASN A 69 7.38 37.53 -1.75
CA ASN A 69 7.97 37.98 -3.01
C ASN A 69 7.15 37.60 -4.26
N THR A 70 5.99 36.95 -4.10
CA THR A 70 5.11 36.60 -5.23
C THR A 70 3.84 37.47 -5.24
N GLU A 71 3.63 38.22 -6.32
CA GLU A 71 2.39 38.96 -6.54
C GLU A 71 1.20 38.00 -6.64
N ASN A 72 0.04 38.38 -6.09
CA ASN A 72 -1.19 37.56 -6.13
C ASN A 72 -0.96 36.10 -5.73
N VAL A 73 -0.22 35.86 -4.63
CA VAL A 73 0.19 34.52 -4.19
C VAL A 73 -0.98 33.55 -3.93
N TRP A 74 -2.16 34.07 -3.60
CA TRP A 74 -3.35 33.25 -3.32
C TRP A 74 -4.21 32.96 -4.56
N ASP A 75 -3.90 33.56 -5.71
CA ASP A 75 -4.63 33.32 -6.96
C ASP A 75 -4.29 31.92 -7.50
N PRO A 76 -5.28 31.03 -7.67
CA PRO A 76 -5.06 29.67 -8.19
C PRO A 76 -4.64 29.66 -9.66
N SER A 77 -4.77 30.77 -10.39
CA SER A 77 -4.29 30.89 -11.77
C SER A 77 -2.84 31.37 -11.87
N ASN A 78 -2.24 31.81 -10.77
CA ASN A 78 -0.83 32.19 -10.75
C ASN A 78 0.06 30.94 -10.66
N PRO A 79 0.87 30.63 -11.70
CA PRO A 79 1.70 29.42 -11.72
C PRO A 79 2.86 29.44 -10.70
N LYS A 80 3.16 30.60 -10.13
CA LYS A 80 4.21 30.78 -9.10
C LYS A 80 3.63 30.95 -7.69
N GLY A 81 2.31 31.03 -7.57
CA GLY A 81 1.62 31.29 -6.32
C GLY A 81 1.43 30.05 -5.46
N LEU A 82 1.04 30.28 -4.21
CA LEU A 82 0.62 29.25 -3.27
C LEU A 82 -0.77 28.71 -3.65
N GLY A 83 -1.62 29.55 -4.23
CA GLY A 83 -2.99 29.19 -4.67
C GLY A 83 -3.01 27.96 -5.58
N ILE A 84 -2.19 27.93 -6.63
CA ILE A 84 -2.15 26.80 -7.57
C ILE A 84 -1.67 25.50 -6.88
N ILE A 85 -0.71 25.60 -5.96
CA ILE A 85 -0.19 24.45 -5.20
C ILE A 85 -1.31 23.85 -4.34
N LEU A 86 -2.05 24.69 -3.59
CA LEU A 86 -3.17 24.23 -2.78
C LEU A 86 -4.31 23.66 -3.63
N SER A 87 -4.59 24.23 -4.80
CA SER A 87 -5.60 23.69 -5.72
C SER A 87 -5.24 22.28 -6.18
N PHE A 88 -4.00 22.03 -6.60
CA PHE A 88 -3.56 20.68 -6.98
C PHE A 88 -3.68 19.69 -5.83
N TRP A 89 -3.17 20.03 -4.65
CA TRP A 89 -3.28 19.15 -3.48
C TRP A 89 -4.72 18.91 -3.05
N SER A 90 -5.60 19.90 -3.20
CA SER A 90 -7.03 19.75 -2.91
C SER A 90 -7.70 18.79 -3.88
N ILE A 91 -7.41 18.89 -5.19
CA ILE A 91 -7.92 17.95 -6.20
C ILE A 91 -7.45 16.52 -5.90
N VAL A 92 -6.16 16.35 -5.59
CA VAL A 92 -5.61 15.05 -5.21
C VAL A 92 -6.29 14.52 -3.96
N ALA A 93 -6.41 15.33 -2.90
CA ALA A 93 -7.05 14.92 -1.65
C ALA A 93 -8.52 14.53 -1.83
N VAL A 94 -9.30 15.34 -2.57
CA VAL A 94 -10.70 15.03 -2.88
C VAL A 94 -10.80 13.74 -3.69
N THR A 95 -9.91 13.54 -4.67
CA THR A 95 -9.87 12.29 -5.45
C THR A 95 -9.65 11.08 -4.55
N PHE A 96 -8.65 11.13 -3.66
CA PHE A 96 -8.41 10.04 -2.71
C PHE A 96 -9.56 9.84 -1.74
N LEU A 97 -10.21 10.91 -1.28
CA LEU A 97 -11.36 10.82 -0.37
C LEU A 97 -12.56 10.14 -1.04
N LEU A 98 -12.85 10.49 -2.30
CA LEU A 98 -13.93 9.87 -3.09
C LEU A 98 -13.60 8.42 -3.43
N LEU A 99 -12.34 8.13 -3.77
CA LEU A 99 -11.89 6.77 -4.09
C LEU A 99 -11.61 5.93 -2.84
N ASN A 100 -11.64 6.49 -1.62
CA ASN A 100 -11.24 5.80 -0.40
C ASN A 100 -11.96 4.46 -0.22
N LYS A 101 -13.29 4.43 -0.42
CA LYS A 101 -14.06 3.18 -0.32
C LYS A 101 -13.60 2.11 -1.31
N LYS A 102 -13.23 2.51 -2.53
CA LYS A 102 -12.72 1.62 -3.57
C LYS A 102 -11.26 1.21 -3.33
N LEU A 103 -10.44 2.09 -2.76
CA LEU A 103 -9.04 1.80 -2.46
C LEU A 103 -8.88 0.89 -1.24
N VAL A 104 -9.83 0.97 -0.29
CA VAL A 104 -9.83 0.20 0.95
C VAL A 104 -10.70 -1.06 0.86
N SER A 105 -11.53 -1.21 -0.18
CA SER A 105 -12.27 -2.46 -0.41
C SER A 105 -11.28 -3.62 -0.54
N ARG A 106 -11.31 -4.52 0.44
CA ARG A 106 -10.51 -5.74 0.47
C ARG A 106 -11.39 -6.84 1.05
N PRO A 107 -11.41 -8.03 0.43
CA PRO A 107 -12.17 -9.15 0.96
C PRO A 107 -11.55 -9.59 2.27
N LEU A 108 -12.42 -9.88 3.25
CA LEU A 108 -12.06 -10.40 4.55
C LEU A 108 -12.45 -11.87 4.59
N PHE A 109 -11.45 -12.74 4.56
CA PHE A 109 -11.65 -14.19 4.61
C PHE A 109 -11.76 -14.65 6.08
N ARG A 110 -12.84 -15.34 6.42
CA ARG A 110 -13.07 -15.94 7.74
C ARG A 110 -12.76 -17.44 7.69
N ASN A 111 -11.94 -17.90 8.63
CA ASN A 111 -11.60 -19.32 8.72
C ASN A 111 -12.76 -20.08 9.40
N VAL A 112 -13.41 -20.97 8.66
CA VAL A 112 -14.46 -21.85 9.17
C VAL A 112 -13.90 -23.27 9.25
N PRO A 113 -14.03 -23.98 10.38
CA PRO A 113 -13.56 -25.36 10.49
C PRO A 113 -14.23 -26.27 9.45
N GLU A 114 -13.45 -27.16 8.83
CA GLU A 114 -13.99 -28.11 7.84
C GLU A 114 -15.14 -28.93 8.42
N GLY A 115 -16.30 -28.90 7.75
CA GLY A 115 -17.51 -29.61 8.16
C GLY A 115 -18.35 -28.94 9.24
N ALA A 116 -18.00 -27.73 9.68
CA ALA A 116 -18.84 -26.94 10.57
C ALA A 116 -19.73 -26.00 9.74
N GLU A 117 -21.05 -26.21 9.77
CA GLU A 117 -22.02 -25.27 9.18
C GLU A 117 -22.20 -24.07 10.11
N VAL A 118 -21.21 -23.17 10.13
CA VAL A 118 -21.25 -21.93 10.89
C VAL A 118 -21.50 -20.78 9.92
N ASP A 119 -22.70 -20.23 9.98
CA ASP A 119 -23.08 -19.09 9.15
C ASP A 119 -22.26 -17.85 9.50
N VAL A 120 -21.41 -17.41 8.56
CA VAL A 120 -20.59 -16.20 8.69
C VAL A 120 -21.40 -14.91 8.72
N SER A 121 -22.66 -14.93 8.26
CA SER A 121 -23.55 -13.76 8.29
C SER A 121 -23.90 -13.32 9.72
N MET A 122 -23.87 -14.24 10.68
CA MET A 122 -24.15 -13.99 12.09
C MET A 122 -23.00 -13.27 12.82
N LEU A 123 -21.85 -13.07 12.15
CA LEU A 123 -20.71 -12.36 12.68
C LEU A 123 -20.85 -10.83 12.49
N PRO A 124 -20.16 -10.01 13.30
CA PRO A 124 -20.11 -8.57 13.05
C PRO A 124 -19.59 -8.27 11.64
N ALA A 125 -20.37 -7.50 10.87
CA ALA A 125 -20.18 -7.23 9.45
C ALA A 125 -20.39 -8.43 8.50
N GLY A 126 -21.10 -9.49 8.94
CA GLY A 126 -21.46 -10.63 8.11
C GLY A 126 -22.43 -10.32 6.96
N ASP A 127 -23.11 -9.17 7.02
CA ASP A 127 -23.94 -8.66 5.92
C ASP A 127 -23.12 -8.01 4.78
N ASP A 128 -21.80 -7.86 4.93
CA ASP A 128 -20.92 -7.26 3.92
C ASP A 128 -20.50 -8.31 2.87
N GLU A 129 -20.79 -8.04 1.59
CA GLU A 129 -20.46 -8.92 0.45
C GLU A 129 -18.96 -9.25 0.34
N LEU A 130 -18.08 -8.42 0.94
CA LEU A 130 -16.64 -8.66 0.96
C LEU A 130 -16.20 -9.58 2.12
N VAL A 131 -17.12 -10.02 3.00
CA VAL A 131 -16.85 -10.98 4.07
C VAL A 131 -17.28 -12.37 3.60
N VAL A 132 -16.29 -13.23 3.32
CA VAL A 132 -16.53 -14.58 2.79
C VAL A 132 -15.72 -15.63 3.58
N GLU A 133 -16.09 -16.89 3.42
CA GLU A 133 -15.33 -18.01 3.99
C GLU A 133 -13.98 -18.21 3.27
N VAL A 134 -12.97 -18.66 4.00
CA VAL A 134 -11.67 -19.02 3.43
C VAL A 134 -11.88 -20.14 2.41
N GLY A 135 -11.59 -19.85 1.14
CA GLY A 135 -11.78 -20.78 0.01
C GLY A 135 -12.83 -20.29 -0.99
N GLU A 136 -13.75 -19.44 -0.56
CA GLU A 136 -14.68 -18.73 -1.43
C GLU A 136 -14.12 -17.37 -1.85
N TYR A 137 -14.62 -16.81 -2.97
CA TYR A 137 -14.18 -15.52 -3.48
C TYR A 137 -15.40 -14.66 -3.84
N PRO A 138 -15.48 -13.42 -3.34
CA PRO A 138 -16.59 -12.55 -3.68
C PRO A 138 -16.48 -12.08 -5.14
N PRO A 139 -17.60 -11.67 -5.76
CA PRO A 139 -17.60 -11.19 -7.14
C PRO A 139 -16.56 -10.08 -7.38
N GLY A 140 -15.73 -10.22 -8.42
CA GLY A 140 -14.66 -9.28 -8.77
C GLY A 140 -13.31 -9.53 -8.08
N TRP A 141 -13.22 -10.52 -7.19
CA TRP A 141 -11.99 -10.93 -6.49
C TRP A 141 -11.52 -12.34 -6.83
N GLU A 142 -12.04 -12.92 -7.91
CA GLU A 142 -11.76 -14.30 -8.33
C GLU A 142 -10.29 -14.51 -8.73
N HIS A 143 -9.60 -13.44 -9.10
CA HIS A 143 -8.16 -13.45 -9.42
C HIS A 143 -7.26 -13.80 -8.21
N LEU A 144 -7.78 -13.75 -6.98
CA LEU A 144 -7.07 -14.21 -5.80
C LEU A 144 -7.03 -15.75 -5.70
N ASN A 145 -7.84 -16.46 -6.49
CA ASN A 145 -7.82 -17.92 -6.53
C ASN A 145 -6.60 -18.44 -7.30
N THR A 146 -5.53 -18.71 -6.56
CA THR A 146 -4.24 -19.18 -7.11
C THR A 146 -4.38 -20.52 -7.84
N ASN A 147 -5.30 -21.39 -7.42
CA ASN A 147 -5.55 -22.68 -8.09
C ASN A 147 -6.22 -22.49 -9.45
N LYS A 148 -7.19 -21.57 -9.53
CA LYS A 148 -7.89 -21.25 -10.78
C LYS A 148 -7.00 -20.54 -11.79
N ALA A 149 -6.05 -19.72 -11.33
CA ALA A 149 -5.03 -19.12 -12.20
C ALA A 149 -4.11 -20.18 -12.82
N ALA A 150 -3.73 -21.21 -12.05
CA ALA A 150 -2.95 -22.33 -12.55
C ALA A 150 -3.76 -23.23 -13.51
N GLU A 151 -5.04 -23.48 -13.22
CA GLU A 151 -5.95 -24.22 -14.11
C GLU A 151 -6.20 -23.49 -15.43
N LEU A 152 -6.41 -22.16 -15.42
CA LEU A 152 -6.56 -21.35 -16.64
C LEU A 152 -5.30 -21.37 -17.51
N VAL A 153 -4.11 -21.35 -16.89
CA VAL A 153 -2.84 -21.48 -17.63
C VAL A 153 -2.71 -22.88 -18.22
N ALA A 154 -3.13 -23.93 -17.51
CA ALA A 154 -3.13 -25.30 -18.03
C ALA A 154 -4.11 -25.46 -19.20
N GLU A 155 -5.32 -24.89 -19.11
CA GLU A 155 -6.34 -24.91 -20.18
C GLU A 155 -5.86 -24.15 -21.43
N LEU A 156 -5.21 -23.00 -21.27
CA LEU A 156 -4.60 -22.26 -22.39
C LEU A 156 -3.44 -23.03 -23.05
N ILE A 157 -2.66 -23.79 -22.27
CA ILE A 157 -1.58 -24.65 -22.79
C ILE A 157 -2.16 -25.84 -23.55
N GLU A 158 -3.24 -26.45 -23.05
CA GLU A 158 -3.95 -27.52 -23.77
C GLU A 158 -4.57 -27.02 -25.08
N GLU A 159 -5.22 -25.85 -25.08
CA GLU A 159 -5.82 -25.25 -26.27
C GLU A 159 -4.77 -24.91 -27.36
N ASP A 160 -3.60 -24.37 -26.99
CA ASP A 160 -2.50 -24.13 -27.93
C ASP A 160 -1.92 -25.44 -28.48
N SER A 161 -1.84 -26.48 -27.65
CA SER A 161 -1.36 -27.80 -28.06
C SER A 161 -2.29 -28.45 -29.09
N ASP A 162 -3.61 -28.39 -28.89
CA ASP A 162 -4.61 -28.95 -29.82
C ASP A 162 -4.66 -28.16 -31.14
N ASN A 163 -4.50 -26.84 -31.10
CA ASN A 163 -4.45 -26.01 -32.30
C ASN A 163 -3.17 -26.25 -33.12
N SER A 164 -2.05 -26.56 -32.47
CA SER A 164 -0.80 -26.95 -33.14
C SER A 164 -0.87 -28.33 -33.81
N MET A 165 -1.68 -29.25 -33.27
CA MET A 165 -1.90 -30.59 -33.83
C MET A 165 -2.90 -30.61 -35.00
N ASN A 166 -3.79 -29.61 -35.09
CA ASN A 166 -4.76 -29.46 -36.18
C ASN A 166 -4.31 -28.51 -37.30
N ALA A 167 -3.09 -27.98 -37.25
CA ALA A 167 -2.51 -27.24 -38.37
C ALA A 167 -2.38 -28.19 -39.59
N PRO A 168 -2.99 -27.88 -40.76
CA PRO A 168 -2.93 -28.76 -41.91
C PRO A 168 -1.47 -28.91 -42.38
N ALA A 169 -0.95 -30.12 -42.28
CA ALA A 169 0.37 -30.50 -42.74
C ALA A 169 0.43 -30.56 -44.27
N SER A 170 0.49 -29.43 -44.96
CA SER A 170 1.01 -29.34 -46.35
C SER A 170 0.91 -27.91 -46.89
N ILE A 171 2.04 -27.21 -46.93
CA ILE A 171 2.37 -26.35 -48.08
C ILE A 171 3.45 -27.12 -48.83
N GLU A 172 3.03 -27.94 -49.81
CA GLU A 172 3.96 -28.44 -50.82
C GLU A 172 4.45 -27.24 -51.63
N ILE A 173 5.73 -26.91 -51.47
CA ILE A 173 6.42 -25.95 -52.32
C ILE A 173 6.60 -26.63 -53.68
N THR A 174 5.94 -26.09 -54.71
CA THR A 174 6.30 -26.31 -56.12
C THR A 174 6.64 -24.97 -56.76
#